data_AF-A0A0D5C3H4-F1
#
_entry.id   AF-A0A0D5C3H4-F1
#
_cell.length_a   1.000
_cell.length_b   1.000
_cell.length_c   1.000
_cell.angle_alpha   90.00
_cell.angle_beta   90.00
_cell.angle_gamma   90.00
#
_symmetry.space_group_name_H-M   'P 1'
#
loop_
_entity.id
_entity.type
_entity.pdbx_description
1 polymer ?
#
loop_
_entity_poly.entity_id
_entity_poly.type
_entity_poly.pdbx_seq_one_letter_code
_entity_poly.pdbx_strand_id
1 'polypeptide(L)' 'MGIQNEIEIYSGVDHAFANPSGERFAPDASQDAWEKTIVFLEANLQ' A
#
# COMPACT_ATOMS: atom_id res chain seq x y z
N MET A 1 10.28 -10.24 -22.09
CA MET A 1 10.15 -10.54 -20.65
C MET A 1 9.58 -9.31 -19.97
N GLY A 2 8.65 -9.46 -19.03
CA GLY A 2 7.95 -8.34 -18.38
C GLY A 2 8.76 -7.70 -17.25
N ILE A 3 8.25 -6.57 -16.73
CA ILE A 3 8.79 -5.89 -15.54
C ILE A 3 8.29 -6.65 -14.31
N GLN A 4 9.18 -6.99 -13.38
CA GLN A 4 8.79 -7.56 -12.09
C GLN A 4 8.01 -6.53 -11.28
N ASN A 5 6.78 -6.89 -10.87
CA ASN A 5 5.91 -6.04 -10.07
C ASN A 5 5.01 -6.89 -9.16
N GLU A 6 4.43 -6.24 -8.16
CA GLU A 6 3.45 -6.79 -7.23
C GLU A 6 2.24 -5.84 -7.18
N ILE A 7 1.03 -6.38 -7.12
CA ILE A 7 -0.22 -5.62 -7.03
C ILE A 7 -1.09 -6.26 -5.94
N GLU A 8 -1.40 -5.49 -4.91
CA GLU A 8 -2.32 -5.86 -3.84
C GLU A 8 -3.67 -5.16 -4.04
N ILE A 9 -4.78 -5.89 -3.88
CA ILE A 9 -6.14 -5.34 -3.99
C ILE A 9 -6.82 -5.45 -2.62
N TYR A 10 -6.90 -4.31 -1.93
CA TYR A 10 -7.65 -4.20 -0.69
C TYR A 10 -9.16 -4.19 -0.98
N SER A 11 -9.83 -5.30 -0.67
CA SER A 11 -11.27 -5.43 -0.91
C SER A 11 -12.07 -4.55 0.06
N GLY A 12 -13.03 -3.79 -0.48
CA GLY A 12 -13.92 -2.96 0.33
C GLY A 12 -13.34 -1.62 0.79
N VAL A 13 -12.16 -1.21 0.29
CA VAL A 13 -11.61 0.12 0.52
C VAL A 13 -11.71 0.99 -0.74
N ASP A 14 -11.90 2.30 -0.56
CA ASP A 14 -12.02 3.25 -1.65
C ASP A 14 -10.67 3.93 -2.00
N HIS A 15 -10.65 4.63 -3.14
CA HIS A 15 -9.52 5.47 -3.51
C HIS A 15 -9.18 6.48 -2.40
N ALA A 16 -7.88 6.68 -2.19
CA ALA A 16 -7.28 7.49 -1.13
C ALA A 16 -7.44 6.93 0.30
N PHE A 17 -7.56 5.61 0.45
CA PHE A 17 -7.69 4.96 1.77
C PHE A 17 -6.51 5.23 2.73
N ALA A 18 -5.32 5.54 2.21
CA ALA A 18 -4.11 5.82 2.99
C ALA A 18 -4.01 7.25 3.52
N ASN A 19 -4.96 8.13 3.21
CA ASN A 19 -4.95 9.52 3.70
C ASN A 19 -5.67 9.62 5.07
N PRO A 20 -4.96 9.84 6.19
CA PRO A 20 -5.55 9.87 7.53
C PRO A 20 -6.46 11.08 7.78
N SER A 21 -6.44 12.10 6.92
CA SER A 21 -7.34 13.27 7.02
C SER A 21 -8.60 13.14 6.18
N GLY A 22 -8.75 12.05 5.40
CA GLY A 22 -9.90 11.84 4.51
C GLY A 22 -10.99 10.95 5.12
N GLU A 23 -12.23 11.13 4.67
CA GLU A 23 -13.39 10.30 5.08
C GLU A 23 -13.26 8.81 4.72
N ARG A 24 -12.36 8.50 3.78
CA ARG A 24 -12.12 7.15 3.25
C ARG A 24 -10.97 6.43 3.94
N PHE A 25 -10.41 7.03 5.01
CA PHE A 25 -9.28 6.46 5.71
C PHE A 25 -9.60 5.04 6.21
N ALA A 26 -8.82 4.06 5.74
CA ALA A 26 -8.94 2.66 6.15
C ALA A 26 -7.66 2.27 6.90
N PRO A 27 -7.62 2.35 8.25
CA PRO A 27 -6.39 2.24 9.02
C PRO A 27 -5.66 0.90 8.81
N ASP A 28 -6.39 -0.21 8.80
CA ASP A 28 -5.80 -1.55 8.66
C ASP A 28 -5.15 -1.74 7.28
N ALA A 29 -5.85 -1.35 6.20
CA ALA A 29 -5.30 -1.40 4.84
C ALA A 29 -4.14 -0.43 4.66
N SER A 30 -4.20 0.75 5.30
CA SER A 30 -3.13 1.75 5.25
C SER A 30 -1.86 1.24 5.93
N GLN A 31 -2.00 0.60 7.09
CA GLN A 31 -0.88 0.02 7.82
C GLN A 31 -0.22 -1.10 7.00
N ASP A 32 -1.00 -2.06 6.51
CA ASP A 32 -0.50 -3.17 5.70
C ASP A 32 0.19 -2.68 4.41
N ALA A 33 -0.42 -1.71 3.70
CA ALA A 33 0.18 -1.11 2.51
C ALA A 33 1.50 -0.40 2.83
N TRP A 34 1.58 0.28 3.98
CA TRP A 34 2.79 0.96 4.40
C TRP A 34 3.90 -0.02 4.77
N GLU A 35 3.59 -1.08 5.51
CA GLU A 35 4.54 -2.15 5.86
C GLU A 35 5.11 -2.82 4.60
N LYS A 36 4.26 -3.18 3.62
CA LYS A 36 4.68 -3.72 2.32
C LYS A 36 5.56 -2.73 1.54
N THR A 37 5.24 -1.44 1.60
CA THR A 37 6.05 -0.39 0.96
C THR A 37 7.43 -0.31 1.57
N ILE A 38 7.55 -0.33 2.90
CA ILE A 38 8.85 -0.33 3.60
C ILE A 38 9.66 -1.57 3.22
N VAL A 39 9.06 -2.77 3.26
CA VAL A 39 9.73 -4.02 2.85
C VAL A 39 10.24 -3.93 1.41
N PHE A 40 9.43 -3.39 0.48
CA PHE A 40 9.85 -3.18 -0.90
C PHE A 40 11.05 -2.22 -0.99
N LEU A 41 11.00 -1.10 -0.28
CA LEU A 41 12.08 -0.10 -0.31
C LEU A 41 13.37 -0.63 0.32
N GLU A 42 13.29 -1.32 1.47
CA GLU A 42 14.44 -1.97 2.12
C GLU A 42 15.12 -3.01 1.23
N ALA A 43 14.34 -3.74 0.43
CA ALA A 43 14.86 -4.74 -0.50
C ALA A 43 15.55 -4.14 -1.74
N ASN A 44 15.25 -2.89 -2.09
CA ASN A 44 15.65 -2.31 -3.38
C ASN A 44 16.49 -1.02 -3.30
N LEU A 45 16.58 -0.37 -2.13
CA LEU A 45 17.39 0.82 -1.91
C LEU A 45 18.60 0.47 -1.02
N GLN A 46 19.80 0.84 -1.47
CA GLN A 46 21.07 0.72 -0.74
C GLN A 46 21.64 2.10 -0.39
#